data_AF-A0A0L8FY79-F1
#
_entry.id   AF-A0A0L8FY79-F1
#
_cell.length_a   1.000
_cell.length_b   1.000
_cell.length_c   1.000
_cell.angle_alpha   90.00
_cell.angle_beta   90.00
_cell.angle_gamma   90.00
#
_symmetry.space_group_name_H-M   'P 1'
#
loop_
_entity.id
_entity.type
_entity.pdbx_description
1 polymer ?
#
loop_
_entity_poly.entity_id
_entity_poly.type
_entity_poly.pdbx_seq_one_letter_code
_entity_poly.pdbx_strand_id
1 'polypeptide(L)'
;MLLNKLPGEVFTYISIDSVFDDQDSVNYPIEIFKSLEPPSTALHCLQLRKWTPIMLLYNLSQPKLCNGTRLFAHKLVRNCIEANILTGC
;
A
#
# COMPACT_ATOMS: atom_id res chain seq x y z
N MET A 1 -11.01 -11.12 12.73
CA MET A 1 -10.59 -10.47 11.47
C MET A 1 -10.21 -11.53 10.46
N LEU A 2 -10.55 -11.37 9.17
CA LEU A 2 -10.26 -12.34 8.10
C LEU A 2 -8.75 -12.59 7.92
N LEU A 3 -7.91 -11.58 8.15
CA LEU A 3 -6.44 -11.69 8.06
C LEU A 3 -5.87 -12.78 8.97
N ASN A 4 -6.42 -12.98 10.18
CA ASN A 4 -5.94 -13.99 11.14
C ASN A 4 -6.17 -15.43 10.67
N LYS A 5 -6.99 -15.63 9.63
CA LYS A 5 -7.22 -16.95 9.03
C LYS A 5 -6.20 -17.29 7.95
N LEU A 6 -5.43 -16.32 7.46
CA LEU A 6 -4.41 -16.56 6.44
C LEU A 6 -3.12 -17.08 7.10
N PRO A 7 -2.46 -18.09 6.52
CA PRO A 7 -1.17 -18.58 7.02
C PRO A 7 -0.07 -17.53 6.82
N GLY A 8 1.02 -17.65 7.59
CA GLY A 8 2.20 -16.78 7.48
C GLY A 8 2.31 -15.72 8.56
N GLU A 9 3.40 -14.98 8.54
CA GLU A 9 3.67 -13.89 9.48
C GLU A 9 2.91 -12.62 9.09
N VAL A 10 2.49 -11.85 10.10
CA VAL A 10 1.93 -10.51 9.87
C VAL A 10 3.06 -9.54 9.62
N PHE A 11 3.08 -8.94 8.45
CA PHE A 11 3.94 -7.81 8.13
C PHE A 11 3.18 -6.50 8.40
N THR A 12 3.79 -5.59 9.14
CA THR A 12 3.20 -4.31 9.51
C THR A 12 3.93 -3.17 8.81
N TYR A 13 3.22 -2.40 8.00
CA TYR A 13 3.67 -1.14 7.40
C TYR A 13 3.11 0.01 8.22
N ILE A 14 3.97 0.92 8.67
CA ILE A 14 3.57 2.11 9.44
C ILE A 14 3.64 3.31 8.50
N SER A 15 2.65 4.21 8.56
CA SER A 15 2.71 5.47 7.81
C SER A 15 3.91 6.28 8.30
N ILE A 16 4.70 6.79 7.36
CA ILE A 16 5.80 7.71 7.66
C ILE A 16 5.36 9.05 7.10
N ASP A 17 5.13 10.01 7.99
CA ASP A 17 4.61 11.34 7.63
C ASP A 17 5.74 12.31 7.22
N SER A 18 7.00 11.86 7.21
CA SER A 18 8.19 12.67 6.89
C SER A 18 9.29 11.87 6.20
N VAL A 19 9.67 12.30 4.99
CA VAL A 19 10.82 11.77 4.24
C VAL A 19 12.08 12.44 4.82
N PHE A 20 12.94 11.66 5.48
CA PHE A 20 14.21 12.15 6.06
C PHE A 20 15.38 12.10 5.07
N ASP A 21 15.16 11.71 3.81
CA ASP A 21 16.21 11.56 2.82
C ASP A 21 15.98 12.53 1.66
N ASP A 22 16.86 13.54 1.54
CA ASP A 22 16.77 14.61 0.55
C ASP A 22 16.75 14.07 -0.90
N GLN A 23 17.23 12.84 -1.12
CA GLN A 23 17.25 12.17 -2.42
C GLN A 23 15.89 11.57 -2.84
N ASP A 24 15.04 11.14 -1.89
CA ASP A 24 13.74 10.53 -2.18
C ASP A 24 12.60 11.55 -2.28
N SER A 25 12.85 12.79 -1.85
CA SER A 25 11.93 13.93 -1.96
C SER A 25 11.52 14.25 -3.40
N VAL A 26 12.37 13.90 -4.37
CA VAL A 26 12.13 14.11 -5.81
C VAL A 26 11.16 13.07 -6.38
N ASN A 27 11.14 11.84 -5.84
CA ASN A 27 10.30 10.75 -6.32
C ASN A 27 8.87 10.79 -5.75
N TYR A 28 8.69 11.40 -4.57
CA TYR A 28 7.39 11.47 -3.89
C TYR A 28 7.11 12.89 -3.41
N PRO A 29 6.62 13.78 -4.28
CA PRO A 29 6.32 15.16 -3.90
C PRO A 29 5.32 15.19 -2.72
N ILE A 30 5.58 16.09 -1.77
CA ILE A 30 4.81 16.30 -0.54
C ILE A 30 3.32 16.53 -0.81
N GLU A 31 2.96 16.96 -2.02
CA GLU A 31 1.57 17.12 -2.46
C GLU A 31 0.77 15.81 -2.48
N ILE A 32 1.42 14.66 -2.75
CA ILE A 32 0.78 13.33 -2.65
C ILE A 32 0.37 13.06 -1.20
N PHE A 33 1.19 13.44 -0.23
CA PHE A 33 0.93 13.30 1.21
C PHE A 33 -0.19 14.22 1.72
N LYS A 34 -0.34 15.43 1.16
CA LYS A 34 -1.43 16.34 1.56
C LYS A 34 -2.80 15.93 1.03
N SER A 35 -2.87 15.21 -0.09
CA SER A 35 -4.11 14.59 -0.58
C SER A 35 -4.45 13.28 0.15
N LEU A 36 -3.56 12.78 1.00
CA LEU A 36 -3.66 11.51 1.71
C LEU A 36 -4.35 11.63 3.08
N GLU A 37 -4.83 12.81 3.51
CA GLU A 37 -5.69 12.94 4.70
C GLU A 37 -7.13 12.48 4.36
N PRO A 38 -7.55 11.26 4.76
CA PRO A 38 -8.94 10.86 4.69
C PRO A 38 -9.65 11.40 5.94
N PRO A 39 -10.98 11.37 5.99
CA PRO A 39 -11.68 11.54 7.26
C PRO A 39 -11.30 10.37 8.17
N SER A 40 -10.36 10.64 9.07
CA SER A 40 -10.08 9.95 10.34
C SER A 40 -10.66 8.53 10.47
N THR A 41 -9.99 7.52 9.92
CA THR A 41 -9.94 6.17 10.52
C THR A 41 -8.98 5.24 9.76
N ALA A 42 -7.84 4.93 10.42
CA ALA A 42 -6.90 3.83 10.13
C ALA A 42 -5.89 3.97 8.98
N LEU A 43 -5.03 5.02 8.99
CA LEU A 43 -3.85 5.08 8.11
C LEU A 43 -2.50 4.81 8.78
N HIS A 44 -2.40 4.78 10.12
CA HIS A 44 -1.08 4.68 10.75
C HIS A 44 -0.46 3.28 10.74
N CYS A 45 -1.20 2.25 10.30
CA CYS A 45 -0.72 0.87 10.30
C CYS A 45 -1.50 0.00 9.29
N LEU A 46 -0.79 -0.55 8.31
CA LEU A 46 -1.28 -1.53 7.36
C LEU A 46 -0.68 -2.91 7.67
N GLN A 47 -1.52 -3.84 8.11
CA GLN A 47 -1.12 -5.21 8.41
C GLN A 47 -1.48 -6.15 7.25
N LEU A 48 -0.50 -6.89 6.76
CA LEU A 48 -0.66 -7.84 5.66
C LEU A 48 -0.02 -9.18 6.00
N ARG A 49 -0.52 -10.24 5.37
CA ARG A 49 0.15 -11.55 5.30
C ARG A 49 0.46 -11.87 3.86
N LYS A 50 1.43 -12.75 3.62
CA LYS A 50 1.64 -13.30 2.28
C LYS A 50 0.32 -13.90 1.78
N TRP A 51 0.03 -13.67 0.50
CA TRP A 51 -1.19 -14.11 -0.17
C TRP A 51 -2.47 -13.37 0.26
N THR A 52 -2.33 -12.19 0.85
CA THR A 52 -3.48 -11.32 1.14
C THR A 52 -3.92 -10.60 -0.13
N PRO A 53 -5.21 -10.67 -0.52
CA PRO A 53 -5.76 -9.79 -1.55
C PRO A 53 -5.79 -8.34 -1.05
N ILE A 54 -5.32 -7.41 -1.87
CA ILE A 54 -5.30 -5.97 -1.58
C ILE A 54 -5.94 -5.20 -2.74
N MET A 55 -6.26 -3.93 -2.52
CA MET A 55 -6.84 -3.04 -3.52
C MET A 55 -6.08 -1.71 -3.54
N LEU A 56 -5.80 -1.20 -4.73
CA LEU A 56 -5.26 0.15 -4.88
C LEU A 56 -6.35 1.17 -4.56
N LEU A 57 -6.06 2.09 -3.65
CA LEU A 57 -6.96 3.21 -3.31
C LEU A 57 -6.68 4.45 -4.16
N TYR A 58 -5.53 4.48 -4.85
CA TYR A 58 -5.08 5.60 -5.66
C TYR A 58 -4.47 5.11 -6.99
N ASN A 59 -4.41 6.02 -7.96
CA ASN A 59 -3.81 5.73 -9.26
C ASN A 59 -2.29 5.74 -9.15
N LEU A 60 -1.64 4.63 -9.53
CA LEU A 60 -0.19 4.52 -9.62
C LEU A 60 0.30 4.69 -11.06
N SER A 61 -0.35 4.01 -11.99
CA SER A 61 -0.01 4.03 -13.41
C SER A 61 -1.21 3.65 -14.25
N GLN A 62 -1.91 4.65 -14.78
CA GLN A 62 -3.07 4.41 -15.63
C GLN A 62 -2.63 3.90 -17.02
N PRO A 63 -3.45 3.05 -17.68
CA PRO A 63 -4.76 2.55 -17.21
C PRO A 63 -4.67 1.31 -16.31
N LYS A 64 -3.51 0.66 -16.21
CA LYS A 64 -3.38 -0.70 -15.64
C LYS A 64 -3.42 -0.77 -14.11
N LEU A 65 -2.91 0.25 -13.42
CA LEU A 65 -2.78 0.33 -11.97
C LEU A 65 -3.49 1.59 -11.47
N CYS A 66 -4.81 1.56 -11.54
CA CYS A 66 -5.69 2.63 -11.08
C CYS A 66 -6.41 2.25 -9.79
N ASN A 67 -7.08 3.24 -9.19
CA ASN A 67 -7.97 3.02 -8.05
C ASN A 67 -8.97 1.88 -8.35
N GLY A 68 -9.16 0.98 -7.41
CA GLY A 68 -10.02 -0.20 -7.54
C GLY A 68 -9.32 -1.45 -8.08
N THR A 69 -8.10 -1.34 -8.62
CA THR A 69 -7.33 -2.51 -9.07
C THR A 69 -7.07 -3.43 -7.89
N ARG A 70 -7.44 -4.71 -8.01
CA ARG A 70 -7.24 -5.73 -6.99
C ARG A 70 -5.98 -6.52 -7.29
N LEU A 71 -5.15 -6.69 -6.28
CA LEU A 71 -3.85 -7.34 -6.39
C LEU A 71 -3.74 -8.47 -5.36
N PHE A 72 -2.79 -9.37 -5.60
CA PHE A 72 -2.45 -10.47 -4.70
C PHE A 72 -1.02 -10.31 -4.21
N ALA A 73 -0.84 -9.93 -2.95
CA ALA A 73 0.48 -9.68 -2.38
C ALA A 73 1.21 -11.00 -2.13
N HIS A 74 2.27 -11.28 -2.91
CA HIS A 74 3.01 -12.54 -2.80
C HIS A 74 4.37 -12.36 -2.12
N LYS A 75 4.86 -11.13 -1.95
CA LYS A 75 6.07 -10.87 -1.17
C LYS A 75 5.96 -9.53 -0.46
N LEU A 76 6.29 -9.53 0.82
CA LEU A 76 6.25 -8.40 1.72
C LEU A 76 7.67 -8.15 2.21
N VAL A 77 8.22 -6.98 1.91
CA VAL A 77 9.55 -6.54 2.38
C VAL A 77 9.45 -5.12 2.91
N ARG A 78 10.53 -4.65 3.55
CA ARG A 78 10.60 -3.28 4.07
C ARG A 78 10.29 -2.27 2.95
N ASN A 79 9.26 -1.46 3.15
CA ASN A 79 8.80 -0.39 2.25
C ASN A 79 8.38 -0.83 0.84
N CYS A 80 8.23 -2.14 0.56
CA CYS A 80 7.77 -2.61 -0.75
C CYS A 80 6.87 -3.84 -0.63
N ILE A 81 5.83 -3.86 -1.47
CA ILE A 81 4.86 -4.95 -1.60
C ILE A 81 4.91 -5.40 -3.06
N GLU A 82 5.36 -6.64 -3.29
CA GLU A 82 5.26 -7.25 -4.62
C GLU A 82 3.91 -7.99 -4.72
N ALA A 83 3.17 -7.68 -5.78
CA ALA A 83 1.84 -8.20 -5.97
C ALA A 83 1.53 -8.45 -7.45
N ASN A 84 0.72 -9.47 -7.71
CA ASN A 84 0.19 -9.75 -9.05
C ASN A 84 -1.20 -9.15 -9.20
N ILE A 85 -1.53 -8.66 -10.40
CA ILE A 85 -2.88 -8.17 -10.70
C ILE A 85 -3.84 -9.36 -10.70
N LEU A 86 -4.91 -9.27 -9.90
CA LEU A 86 -6.02 -10.21 -9.92
C LEU A 86 -7.08 -9.76 -10.91
N THR A 87 -7.50 -8.50 -10.78
CA THR A 87 -8.45 -7.84 -11.68
C THR A 87 -8.18 -6.35 -11.64
N GLY A 88 -8.27 -5.69 -12.79
CA GLY A 88 -8.06 -4.25 -12.94
C GLY A 88 -9.22 -3.60 -13.69
N CYS A 89 -9.21 -2.28 -13.73
CA CYS A 89 -10.14 -1.50 -14.55
C CYS A 89 -9.78 -1.59 -16.03
#